data_AF-A0A932T363-F1
#
_entry.id   AF-A0A932T363-F1
#
_cell.length_a   1.000
_cell.length_b   1.000
_cell.length_c   1.000
_cell.angle_alpha   90.00
_cell.angle_beta   90.00
_cell.angle_gamma   90.00
#
_symmetry.space_group_name_H-M   'P 1'
#
loop_
_entity.id
_entity.type
_entity.pdbx_description
1 polymer ?
#
loop_
_entity_poly.entity_id
_entity_poly.type
_entity_poly.pdbx_seq_one_letter_code
_entity_poly.pdbx_strand_id
1 'polypeptide(L)'
;MIRFDCQCGKTLKASPDLAGTVCSCPACGAYVAVPHPLSDDGDLRETAGAYALAAEQPVACVSDEPAFVPVSNPRAPFKRSALEVWWESQQNLTFVGGLSGILAVLTALGIALYPRLLQSGIDWPSGLFPALVWMGITAVVAGFGCKFLDAALDSALRGGGPEQSPFLEFDPGSALASFTKWALCFVAGPAFLVYEAIRFWIRCGDLSVVNATILLELTVPAIGYWLVGVLVLTQRPDLVVPSPWQVARCLRTLGVRAVPAGAAVTAAGFIHVWLAINAIILLHTSWLTGLLLLWVCWFSTWHCGAIAVRTLGSWTAPTSRLGLS
;
A
#
# COMPACT_ATOMS: atom_id res chain seq x y z
N MET A 1 -0.54 10.16 -38.96
CA MET A 1 0.17 10.08 -37.66
C MET A 1 -0.18 11.32 -36.87
N ILE A 2 -0.66 11.16 -35.62
CA ILE A 2 -1.18 12.26 -34.80
C ILE A 2 -0.04 12.78 -33.91
N ARG A 3 0.18 14.09 -33.92
CA ARG A 3 1.15 14.76 -33.04
C ARG A 3 0.40 15.58 -32.02
N PHE A 4 0.76 15.44 -30.75
CA PHE A 4 0.16 16.18 -29.66
C PHE A 4 1.18 16.35 -28.54
N ASP A 5 1.03 17.40 -27.76
CA ASP A 5 1.97 17.74 -26.71
C ASP A 5 1.48 17.23 -25.36
N CYS A 6 2.38 16.59 -24.63
CA CYS A 6 2.15 16.31 -23.21
C CYS A 6 2.38 17.59 -22.40
N GLN A 7 1.71 17.74 -21.26
CA GLN A 7 1.90 18.86 -20.33
C GLN A 7 3.35 19.02 -19.84
N CYS A 8 4.18 17.97 -19.95
CA CYS A 8 5.62 18.06 -19.67
C CYS A 8 6.45 18.75 -20.77
N GLY A 9 5.81 19.25 -21.84
CA GLY A 9 6.45 19.92 -22.97
C GLY A 9 7.01 18.97 -24.05
N LYS A 10 6.81 17.65 -23.91
CA LYS A 10 7.27 16.68 -24.91
C LYS A 10 6.18 16.39 -25.93
N THR A 11 6.51 16.56 -27.21
CA THR A 11 5.66 16.16 -28.34
C THR A 11 5.66 14.65 -28.50
N LEU A 12 4.47 14.06 -28.46
CA LEU A 12 4.21 12.64 -28.65
C LEU A 12 3.70 12.37 -30.06
N LYS A 13 3.87 11.12 -30.50
CA LYS A 13 3.41 10.64 -31.81
C LYS A 13 2.61 9.36 -31.59
N ALA A 14 1.38 9.31 -32.10
CA ALA A 14 0.52 8.14 -32.05
C ALA A 14 0.03 7.72 -33.44
N SER A 15 -0.27 6.42 -33.60
CA SER A 15 -0.98 5.91 -34.77
C SER A 15 -2.40 6.51 -34.82
N PRO A 16 -2.97 6.76 -36.02
CA PRO A 16 -4.37 7.16 -36.14
C PRO A 16 -5.35 6.18 -35.47
N ASP A 17 -5.02 4.89 -35.40
CA ASP A 17 -5.87 3.87 -34.76
C ASP A 17 -6.01 4.06 -33.24
N LEU A 18 -5.13 4.87 -32.64
CA LEU A 18 -5.17 5.23 -31.22
C LEU A 18 -5.92 6.55 -30.99
N ALA A 19 -6.49 7.18 -32.01
CA ALA A 19 -7.31 8.38 -31.86
C ALA A 19 -8.46 8.15 -30.87
N GLY A 20 -8.62 9.05 -29.89
CA GLY A 20 -9.63 8.93 -28.83
C GLY A 20 -9.25 8.00 -27.69
N THR A 21 -8.12 7.29 -27.78
CA THR A 21 -7.60 6.44 -26.68
C THR A 21 -6.63 7.21 -25.78
N VAL A 22 -6.23 6.61 -24.66
CA VAL A 22 -5.28 7.20 -23.70
C VAL A 22 -3.95 6.45 -23.77
N CYS A 23 -2.83 7.17 -23.84
CA CYS A 23 -1.49 6.59 -23.83
C CYS A 23 -0.62 7.20 -22.72
N SER A 24 0.41 6.48 -22.26
CA SER A 24 1.35 7.00 -21.25
C SER A 24 2.53 7.73 -21.93
N CYS A 25 2.82 8.94 -21.47
CA CYS A 25 3.97 9.71 -21.93
C CYS A 25 5.29 9.07 -21.46
N PRO A 26 6.22 8.70 -22.35
CA PRO A 26 7.48 8.03 -21.97
C PRO A 26 8.45 8.94 -21.22
N ALA A 27 8.22 10.27 -21.15
CA ALA A 27 9.08 11.18 -20.40
C ALA A 27 8.63 11.38 -18.95
N CYS A 28 7.35 11.63 -18.71
CA CYS A 28 6.84 11.94 -17.37
C CYS A 28 5.90 10.88 -16.77
N GLY A 29 5.51 9.88 -17.56
CA GLY A 29 4.57 8.83 -17.16
C GLY A 29 3.09 9.23 -17.14
N ALA A 30 2.76 10.50 -17.41
CA ALA A 30 1.38 10.98 -17.42
C ALA A 30 0.56 10.31 -18.52
N TYR A 31 -0.70 10.00 -18.21
CA TYR A 31 -1.68 9.52 -19.18
C TYR A 31 -2.22 10.71 -19.98
N VAL A 32 -2.12 10.65 -21.31
CA VAL A 32 -2.53 11.72 -22.23
C VAL A 32 -3.51 11.14 -23.25
N ALA A 33 -4.65 11.79 -23.42
CA ALA A 33 -5.62 11.44 -24.45
C ALA A 33 -5.06 11.79 -25.83
N VAL A 34 -5.13 10.85 -26.77
CA VAL A 34 -4.75 11.07 -28.17
C VAL A 34 -5.90 11.80 -28.86
N PRO A 35 -5.70 13.02 -29.37
CA PRO A 35 -6.78 13.78 -30.01
C PRO A 35 -7.26 13.06 -31.28
N HIS A 36 -8.55 13.20 -31.60
CA HIS A 36 -9.03 12.77 -32.91
C HIS A 36 -8.40 13.64 -33.99
N PRO A 37 -7.98 13.06 -35.13
CA PRO A 37 -7.63 13.88 -36.29
C PRO A 37 -8.90 14.63 -36.66
N LEU A 38 -8.82 15.97 -36.65
CA LEU A 38 -9.87 16.78 -37.27
C LEU A 38 -9.98 16.26 -38.70
N SER A 39 -11.14 15.71 -39.06
CA SER A 39 -11.41 15.42 -40.45
C SER A 39 -11.25 16.74 -41.19
N ASP A 40 -10.33 16.77 -42.15
CA ASP A 40 -10.13 17.90 -43.04
C ASP A 40 -11.30 17.90 -44.03
N ASP A 41 -12.53 18.04 -43.49
CA ASP A 41 -13.77 18.13 -44.26
C ASP A 41 -13.85 19.55 -44.80
N GLY A 42 -12.96 19.83 -45.77
CA GLY A 42 -13.03 20.96 -46.68
C GLY A 42 -14.16 20.82 -47.70
N ASP A 43 -15.35 20.41 -47.28
CA ASP A 43 -16.55 20.33 -48.12
C ASP A 43 -17.77 20.96 -47.42
N LEU A 44 -17.66 22.27 -47.17
CA LEU A 44 -18.83 23.13 -46.88
C LEU A 44 -19.46 23.65 -48.18
N ARG A 45 -19.79 22.75 -49.10
CA ARG A 45 -20.70 23.05 -50.19
C ARG A 45 -21.46 21.79 -50.58
N GLU A 46 -22.77 21.93 -50.62
CA GLU A 46 -23.70 20.96 -51.20
C GLU A 46 -24.21 19.85 -50.27
N THR A 47 -25.13 20.21 -49.37
CA THR A 47 -26.39 19.45 -49.19
C THR A 47 -27.36 20.27 -48.34
N ALA A 48 -27.91 21.33 -48.94
CA ALA A 48 -29.20 21.85 -48.54
C ALA A 48 -30.26 20.95 -49.17
N GLY A 49 -30.77 19.97 -48.43
CA GLY A 49 -31.97 19.26 -48.84
C GLY A 49 -32.05 17.83 -48.33
N ALA A 50 -33.15 17.56 -47.63
CA ALA A 50 -33.70 16.24 -47.35
C ALA A 50 -33.14 15.47 -46.16
N TYR A 51 -33.34 15.96 -44.94
CA TYR A 51 -33.72 15.10 -43.79
C TYR A 51 -34.71 15.84 -42.88
N ALA A 52 -35.99 15.73 -43.21
CA ALA A 52 -37.08 16.01 -42.29
C ALA A 52 -37.45 14.69 -41.58
N LEU A 53 -37.67 14.79 -40.26
CA LEU A 53 -38.31 13.82 -39.37
C LEU A 53 -37.46 12.64 -38.87
N ALA A 54 -36.48 12.96 -38.03
CA ALA A 54 -36.10 12.09 -36.91
C ALA A 54 -36.24 12.90 -35.61
N ALA A 55 -36.87 12.27 -34.62
CA ALA A 55 -37.33 12.87 -33.38
C ALA A 55 -36.23 13.67 -32.64
N GLU A 56 -36.65 14.80 -32.05
CA GLU A 56 -35.85 15.61 -31.13
C GLU A 56 -35.27 14.73 -30.01
N GLN A 57 -33.97 14.43 -30.11
CA GLN A 57 -33.20 14.12 -28.93
C GLN A 57 -32.90 15.45 -28.23
N PRO A 58 -33.09 15.56 -26.91
CA PRO A 58 -32.73 16.75 -26.16
C PRO A 58 -31.22 16.97 -26.33
N VAL A 59 -30.88 18.02 -27.08
CA VAL A 59 -29.53 18.56 -27.19
C VAL A 59 -29.12 18.97 -25.79
N ALA A 60 -28.39 18.10 -25.10
CA ALA A 60 -27.63 18.52 -23.94
C ALA A 60 -26.63 19.56 -24.45
N CYS A 61 -26.90 20.83 -24.19
CA CYS A 61 -25.96 21.91 -24.41
C CYS A 61 -24.66 21.55 -23.68
N VAL A 62 -23.69 21.00 -24.41
CA VAL A 62 -22.31 20.96 -23.98
C VAL A 62 -21.88 22.42 -23.99
N SER A 63 -21.86 23.03 -22.82
CA SER A 63 -21.29 24.36 -22.65
C SER A 63 -19.82 24.28 -23.06
N ASP A 64 -19.47 24.92 -24.17
CA ASP A 64 -18.10 25.16 -24.65
C ASP A 64 -17.31 26.11 -23.71
N GLU A 65 -17.66 26.18 -22.43
CA GLU A 65 -16.78 26.79 -21.44
C GLU A 65 -15.63 25.80 -21.25
N PRO A 66 -14.40 26.10 -21.71
CA PRO A 66 -13.27 25.26 -21.40
C PRO A 66 -13.21 25.20 -19.87
N ALA A 67 -13.50 24.03 -19.31
CA ALA A 67 -13.44 23.81 -17.88
C ALA A 67 -12.08 24.36 -17.44
N PHE A 68 -12.11 25.50 -16.74
CA PHE A 68 -10.93 26.08 -16.15
C PHE A 68 -10.49 25.06 -15.12
N VAL A 69 -9.63 24.12 -15.54
CA VAL A 69 -8.91 23.26 -14.63
C VAL A 69 -7.98 24.25 -13.94
N PRO A 70 -8.26 24.67 -12.69
CA PRO A 70 -7.37 25.59 -12.02
C PRO A 70 -5.99 24.95 -12.09
N VAL A 71 -5.04 25.66 -12.70
CA VAL A 71 -3.63 25.28 -12.69
C VAL A 71 -3.29 25.23 -11.22
N SER A 72 -3.35 24.03 -10.64
CA SER A 72 -3.12 23.81 -9.23
C SER A 72 -1.67 24.18 -9.02
N ASN A 73 -1.46 25.41 -8.53
CA ASN A 73 -0.15 25.97 -8.27
C ASN A 73 0.63 24.91 -7.49
N PRO A 74 1.74 24.35 -8.02
CA PRO A 74 2.47 23.30 -7.35
C PRO A 74 2.85 23.83 -5.97
N ARG A 75 2.19 23.31 -4.93
CA ARG A 75 2.40 23.72 -3.55
C ARG A 75 3.90 23.61 -3.27
N ALA A 76 4.47 24.69 -2.75
CA ALA A 76 5.88 24.79 -2.41
C ALA A 76 6.37 23.53 -1.65
N PRO A 77 7.65 23.12 -1.83
CA PRO A 77 8.21 21.93 -1.21
C PRO A 77 7.89 21.88 0.29
N PHE A 78 7.23 20.78 0.66
CA PHE A 78 6.71 20.45 1.99
C PHE A 78 7.58 20.99 3.12
N LYS A 79 7.10 22.05 3.78
CA LYS A 79 7.54 22.44 5.13
C LYS A 79 6.62 21.85 6.20
N ARG A 80 5.93 20.73 5.92
CA ARG A 80 5.13 20.05 6.93
C ARG A 80 6.06 19.40 7.94
N SER A 81 5.85 19.71 9.20
CA SER A 81 6.59 19.04 10.27
C SER A 81 6.18 17.57 10.35
N ALA A 82 7.10 16.69 10.77
CA ALA A 82 6.77 15.28 11.04
C ALA A 82 5.59 15.14 12.03
N LEU A 83 5.37 16.16 12.87
CA LEU A 83 4.27 16.24 13.83
C LEU A 83 2.90 16.44 13.16
N GLU A 84 2.81 17.22 12.07
CA GLU A 84 1.56 17.35 11.30
C GLU A 84 1.17 16.03 10.64
N VAL A 85 2.15 15.32 10.07
CA VAL A 85 1.94 13.97 9.50
C VAL A 85 1.50 12.97 10.57
N TRP A 86 2.02 13.11 11.79
CA TRP A 86 1.61 12.31 12.94
C TRP A 86 0.18 12.66 13.41
N TRP A 87 -0.17 13.95 13.45
CA TRP A 87 -1.49 14.43 13.86
C TRP A 87 -2.60 14.01 12.90
N GLU A 88 -2.35 14.05 11.58
CA GLU A 88 -3.30 13.54 10.57
C GLU A 88 -3.56 12.03 10.73
N SER A 89 -2.63 11.27 11.31
CA SER A 89 -2.85 9.87 11.70
C SER A 89 -3.90 9.71 12.80
N GLN A 90 -4.14 10.75 13.61
CA GLN A 90 -5.05 10.67 14.76
C GLN A 90 -6.53 10.54 14.34
N GLN A 91 -6.91 10.99 13.13
CA GLN A 91 -8.29 10.88 12.65
C GLN A 91 -8.76 9.42 12.47
N ASN A 92 -7.82 8.48 12.33
CA ASN A 92 -8.12 7.06 12.17
C ASN A 92 -7.92 6.23 13.46
N LEU A 93 -7.70 6.86 14.63
CA LEU A 93 -7.41 6.12 15.88
C LEU A 93 -8.54 5.22 16.32
N THR A 94 -9.80 5.64 16.16
CA THR A 94 -10.94 4.81 16.56
C THR A 94 -10.98 3.53 15.74
N PHE A 95 -10.74 3.65 14.43
CA PHE A 95 -10.65 2.49 13.53
C PHE A 95 -9.46 1.60 13.89
N VAL A 96 -8.25 2.16 14.00
CA VAL A 96 -7.03 1.41 14.33
C VAL A 96 -7.13 0.77 15.72
N GLY A 97 -7.67 1.49 16.70
CA GLY A 97 -7.90 1.00 18.06
C GLY A 97 -8.89 -0.16 18.11
N GLY A 98 -10.02 -0.06 17.39
CA GLY A 98 -10.99 -1.14 17.24
C GLY A 98 -10.40 -2.35 16.54
N LEU A 99 -9.70 -2.14 15.43
CA LEU A 99 -9.03 -3.19 14.66
C LEU A 99 -8.00 -3.95 15.52
N SER A 100 -7.17 -3.22 16.26
CA SER A 100 -6.21 -3.80 17.21
C SER A 100 -6.90 -4.58 18.32
N GLY A 101 -8.06 -4.10 18.80
CA GLY A 101 -8.85 -4.80 19.82
C GLY A 101 -9.31 -6.16 19.33
N ILE A 102 -9.87 -6.20 18.13
CA ILE A 102 -10.30 -7.44 17.47
C ILE A 102 -9.11 -8.37 17.26
N LEU A 103 -7.98 -7.88 16.73
CA LEU A 103 -6.79 -8.72 16.53
C LEU A 103 -6.18 -9.24 17.83
N ALA A 104 -6.21 -8.46 18.91
CA ALA A 104 -5.73 -8.89 20.21
C ALA A 104 -6.61 -10.00 20.78
N VAL A 105 -7.94 -9.84 20.74
CA VAL A 105 -8.89 -10.88 21.14
C VAL A 105 -8.71 -12.12 20.28
N LEU A 106 -8.56 -11.94 18.96
CA LEU A 106 -8.34 -13.06 18.08
C LEU A 106 -7.05 -13.79 18.50
N THR A 107 -5.91 -13.11 18.51
CA THR A 107 -4.61 -13.68 18.89
C THR A 107 -4.68 -14.43 20.23
N ALA A 108 -5.31 -13.85 21.26
CA ALA A 108 -5.46 -14.47 22.57
C ALA A 108 -6.29 -15.77 22.52
N LEU A 109 -7.41 -15.77 21.79
CA LEU A 109 -8.24 -16.97 21.59
C LEU A 109 -7.46 -18.05 20.82
N GLY A 110 -6.72 -17.69 19.77
CA GLY A 110 -5.88 -18.62 19.03
C GLY A 110 -4.86 -19.31 19.93
N ILE A 111 -4.16 -18.54 20.77
CA ILE A 111 -3.17 -19.05 21.74
C ILE A 111 -3.82 -19.94 22.80
N ALA A 112 -5.01 -19.59 23.29
CA ALA A 112 -5.69 -20.35 24.33
C ALA A 112 -6.35 -21.65 23.82
N LEU A 113 -6.89 -21.62 22.60
CA LEU A 113 -7.67 -22.72 22.03
C LEU A 113 -6.81 -23.73 21.27
N TYR A 114 -5.80 -23.27 20.52
CA TYR A 114 -5.04 -24.14 19.63
C TYR A 114 -4.31 -25.28 20.36
N PRO A 115 -3.61 -25.05 21.50
CA PRO A 115 -3.00 -26.14 22.27
C PRO A 115 -4.02 -27.15 22.79
N ARG A 116 -5.22 -26.69 23.18
CA ARG A 116 -6.29 -27.57 23.67
C ARG A 116 -6.84 -28.46 22.55
N LEU A 117 -7.01 -27.91 21.35
CA LEU A 117 -7.43 -28.66 20.17
C LEU A 117 -6.40 -29.74 19.78
N LEU A 118 -5.10 -29.41 19.88
CA LEU A 118 -4.02 -30.38 19.65
C LEU A 118 -3.98 -31.48 20.73
N GLN A 119 -4.30 -31.16 21.98
CA GLN A 119 -4.30 -32.11 23.09
C GLN A 119 -5.55 -33.01 23.14
N SER A 120 -6.69 -32.56 22.61
CA SER A 120 -7.95 -33.32 22.67
C SER A 120 -8.01 -34.55 21.76
N GLY A 121 -6.93 -34.90 21.05
CA GLY A 121 -6.88 -36.05 20.16
C GLY A 121 -7.86 -35.96 18.99
N ILE A 122 -8.26 -34.74 18.61
CA ILE A 122 -9.14 -34.51 17.46
C ILE A 122 -8.40 -34.99 16.21
N ASP A 123 -9.04 -35.84 15.41
CA ASP A 123 -8.50 -36.27 14.13
C ASP A 123 -8.11 -35.04 13.29
N TRP A 124 -6.96 -35.12 12.62
CA TRP A 124 -6.41 -34.02 11.80
C TRP A 124 -7.44 -33.29 10.93
N PRO A 125 -8.37 -33.96 10.21
CA PRO A 125 -9.37 -33.28 9.39
C PRO A 125 -10.35 -32.41 10.21
N SER A 126 -10.73 -32.89 11.38
CA SER A 126 -11.67 -32.22 12.28
C SER A 126 -11.02 -31.01 12.99
N GLY A 127 -9.70 -31.05 13.20
CA GLY A 127 -8.93 -29.91 13.70
C GLY A 127 -8.59 -28.89 12.62
N LEU A 128 -8.44 -29.33 11.36
CA LEU A 128 -8.10 -28.47 10.23
C LEU A 128 -9.21 -27.48 9.89
N PHE A 129 -10.48 -27.90 9.89
CA PHE A 129 -11.59 -27.01 9.58
C PHE A 129 -11.68 -25.77 10.51
N PRO A 130 -11.76 -25.90 11.84
CA PRO A 130 -11.81 -24.74 12.73
C PRO A 130 -10.54 -23.90 12.66
N ALA A 131 -9.37 -24.50 12.41
CA ALA A 131 -8.13 -23.77 12.17
C ALA A 131 -8.20 -22.93 10.89
N LEU A 132 -8.75 -23.46 9.79
CA LEU A 132 -8.93 -22.72 8.54
C LEU A 132 -9.96 -21.59 8.69
N VAL A 133 -11.08 -21.83 9.38
CA VAL A 133 -12.08 -20.78 9.68
C VAL A 133 -11.44 -19.67 10.50
N TRP A 134 -10.70 -20.04 11.55
CA TRP A 134 -9.96 -19.12 12.40
C TRP A 134 -8.96 -18.26 11.62
N MET A 135 -8.15 -18.91 10.79
CA MET A 135 -7.16 -18.26 9.93
C MET A 135 -7.84 -17.35 8.90
N GLY A 136 -8.98 -17.76 8.34
CA GLY A 136 -9.78 -16.94 7.42
C GLY A 136 -10.29 -15.67 8.08
N ILE A 137 -10.88 -15.77 9.27
CA ILE A 137 -11.34 -14.59 10.04
C ILE A 137 -10.16 -13.68 10.35
N THR A 138 -9.06 -14.23 10.84
CA THR A 138 -7.84 -13.46 11.17
C THR A 138 -7.27 -12.77 9.93
N ALA A 139 -7.26 -13.44 8.77
CA ALA A 139 -6.79 -12.88 7.52
C ALA A 139 -7.66 -11.72 7.03
N VAL A 140 -9.00 -11.81 7.15
CA VAL A 140 -9.91 -10.71 6.81
C VAL A 140 -9.67 -9.50 7.70
N VAL A 141 -9.56 -9.72 9.02
CA VAL A 141 -9.28 -8.63 9.97
C VAL A 141 -7.90 -8.01 9.71
N ALA A 142 -6.84 -8.81 9.55
CA ALA A 142 -5.53 -8.31 9.18
C ALA A 142 -5.53 -7.57 7.84
N GLY A 143 -6.37 -8.02 6.89
CA GLY A 143 -6.58 -7.38 5.60
C GLY A 143 -7.16 -5.97 5.67
N PHE A 144 -8.02 -5.67 6.64
CA PHE A 144 -8.45 -4.30 6.92
C PHE A 144 -7.28 -3.42 7.38
N GLY A 145 -6.34 -3.97 8.15
CA GLY A 145 -5.09 -3.30 8.51
C GLY A 145 -4.18 -3.06 7.30
N CYS A 146 -4.01 -4.07 6.43
CA CYS A 146 -3.30 -3.91 5.16
C CYS A 146 -3.93 -2.85 4.26
N LYS A 147 -5.27 -2.81 4.15
CA LYS A 147 -6.01 -1.80 3.37
C LYS A 147 -5.79 -0.39 3.92
N PHE A 148 -5.73 -0.25 5.25
CA PHE A 148 -5.35 1.01 5.90
C PHE A 148 -3.92 1.44 5.54
N LEU A 149 -2.95 0.52 5.57
CA LEU A 149 -1.58 0.80 5.17
C LEU A 149 -1.45 1.13 3.67
N ASP A 150 -2.23 0.46 2.81
CA ASP A 150 -2.32 0.76 1.39
C ASP A 150 -2.83 2.18 1.13
N ALA A 151 -3.88 2.60 1.84
CA ALA A 151 -4.41 3.95 1.75
C ALA A 151 -3.38 5.00 2.24
N ALA A 152 -2.67 4.70 3.33
CA ALA A 152 -1.61 5.56 3.84
C ALA A 152 -0.45 5.71 2.83
N LEU A 153 -0.10 4.62 2.13
CA LEU A 153 0.92 4.60 1.10
C LEU A 153 0.51 5.32 -0.18
N ASP A 154 -0.70 5.05 -0.71
CA ASP A 154 -1.24 5.71 -1.90
C ASP A 154 -1.38 7.22 -1.70
N SER A 155 -1.87 7.63 -0.52
CA SER A 155 -1.93 9.05 -0.14
C SER A 155 -0.54 9.71 -0.19
N ALA A 156 0.49 9.06 0.37
CA ALA A 156 1.85 9.56 0.35
C ALA A 156 2.44 9.63 -1.07
N LEU A 157 2.15 8.65 -1.92
CA LEU A 157 2.58 8.60 -3.32
C LEU A 157 1.98 9.74 -4.16
N ARG A 158 0.74 10.14 -3.86
CA ARG A 158 0.05 11.25 -4.55
C ARG A 158 0.50 12.64 -4.06
N GLY A 159 1.38 12.69 -3.05
CA GLY A 159 1.76 13.94 -2.37
C GLY A 159 0.61 14.53 -1.54
N GLY A 160 -0.32 13.67 -1.13
CA GLY A 160 -1.61 14.05 -0.56
C GLY A 160 -1.50 14.78 0.78
N GLY A 161 -2.31 15.83 0.91
CA GLY A 161 -2.77 16.36 2.19
C GLY A 161 -3.97 15.57 2.73
N PRO A 162 -4.56 16.01 3.86
CA PRO A 162 -5.50 15.22 4.67
C PRO A 162 -6.87 14.97 4.03
N GLU A 163 -7.12 15.44 2.81
CA GLU A 163 -8.48 15.84 2.42
C GLU A 163 -9.37 14.76 1.83
N GLN A 164 -8.91 13.51 1.69
CA GLN A 164 -9.79 12.39 1.35
C GLN A 164 -9.05 11.07 1.58
N SER A 165 -8.92 10.67 2.83
CA SER A 165 -8.87 9.24 3.11
C SER A 165 -10.27 8.72 2.76
N PRO A 166 -10.47 7.97 1.66
CA PRO A 166 -11.76 7.34 1.43
C PRO A 166 -12.12 6.59 2.71
N PHE A 167 -13.30 6.87 3.25
CA PHE A 167 -13.82 6.14 4.40
C PHE A 167 -13.64 4.65 4.09
N LEU A 168 -13.07 3.91 5.02
CA LEU A 168 -12.67 2.52 4.78
C LEU A 168 -13.95 1.71 4.60
N GLU A 169 -14.40 1.56 3.36
CA GLU A 169 -15.59 0.77 3.04
C GLU A 169 -15.37 -0.64 3.59
N PHE A 170 -16.34 -1.11 4.37
CA PHE A 170 -16.37 -2.44 4.97
C PHE A 170 -16.67 -3.48 3.88
N ASP A 171 -15.73 -3.65 2.96
CA ASP A 171 -15.75 -4.68 1.94
C ASP A 171 -14.68 -5.74 2.26
N PRO A 172 -15.06 -6.96 2.72
CA PRO A 172 -14.12 -8.02 3.03
C PRO A 172 -13.34 -8.50 1.81
N GLY A 173 -13.90 -8.35 0.59
CA GLY A 173 -13.21 -8.70 -0.66
C GLY A 173 -11.96 -7.85 -0.87
N SER A 174 -12.10 -6.52 -0.79
CA SER A 174 -10.96 -5.59 -0.85
C SER A 174 -9.95 -5.78 0.29
N ALA A 175 -10.40 -6.10 1.50
CA ALA A 175 -9.53 -6.40 2.63
C ALA A 175 -8.67 -7.65 2.37
N LEU A 176 -9.29 -8.73 1.87
CA LEU A 176 -8.58 -9.96 1.54
C LEU A 176 -7.63 -9.78 0.35
N ALA A 177 -8.00 -8.97 -0.65
CA ALA A 177 -7.13 -8.63 -1.77
C ALA A 177 -5.87 -7.87 -1.28
N SER A 178 -6.05 -6.90 -0.37
CA SER A 178 -4.94 -6.18 0.25
C SER A 178 -4.05 -7.12 1.08
N PHE A 179 -4.64 -7.97 1.94
CA PHE A 179 -3.89 -8.98 2.69
C PHE A 179 -3.06 -9.88 1.75
N THR A 180 -3.68 -10.37 0.69
CA THR A 180 -3.04 -11.24 -0.32
C THR A 180 -1.87 -10.53 -0.99
N LYS A 181 -2.03 -9.25 -1.36
CA LYS A 181 -0.95 -8.43 -1.90
C LYS A 181 0.26 -8.37 -0.95
N TRP A 182 0.02 -8.08 0.33
CA TRP A 182 1.07 -8.01 1.34
C TRP A 182 1.75 -9.37 1.59
N ALA A 183 0.96 -10.45 1.65
CA ALA A 183 1.44 -11.81 1.83
C ALA A 183 2.29 -12.29 0.64
N LEU A 184 1.85 -12.03 -0.60
CA LEU A 184 2.60 -12.36 -1.81
C LEU A 184 3.92 -11.60 -1.87
N CYS A 185 3.95 -10.31 -1.51
CA CYS A 185 5.21 -9.56 -1.39
C CYS A 185 6.17 -10.17 -0.36
N PHE A 186 5.65 -10.69 0.75
CA PHE A 186 6.46 -11.36 1.76
C PHE A 186 7.00 -12.71 1.28
N VAL A 187 6.17 -13.51 0.60
CA VAL A 187 6.56 -14.83 0.07
C VAL A 187 7.55 -14.71 -1.10
N ALA A 188 7.46 -13.64 -1.90
CA ALA A 188 8.31 -13.43 -3.08
C ALA A 188 9.81 -13.20 -2.80
N GLY A 189 10.24 -13.19 -1.53
CA GLY A 189 11.64 -13.05 -1.16
C GLY A 189 11.89 -13.03 0.35
N PRO A 190 11.28 -12.09 1.11
CA PRO A 190 11.51 -11.91 2.54
C PRO A 190 11.33 -13.18 3.39
N ALA A 191 10.38 -14.03 3.02
CA ALA A 191 10.09 -15.27 3.73
C ALA A 191 11.31 -16.17 3.92
N PHE A 192 12.19 -16.27 2.91
CA PHE A 192 13.42 -17.07 3.02
C PHE A 192 14.40 -16.49 4.05
N LEU A 193 14.62 -15.18 4.02
CA LEU A 193 15.52 -14.51 4.98
C LEU A 193 14.97 -14.54 6.41
N VAL A 194 13.66 -14.35 6.57
CA VAL A 194 13.00 -14.48 7.88
C VAL A 194 13.08 -15.91 8.40
N TYR A 195 12.91 -16.91 7.54
CA TYR A 195 13.08 -18.31 7.90
C TYR A 195 14.50 -18.59 8.44
N GLU A 196 15.55 -18.14 7.73
CA GLU A 196 16.93 -18.30 8.18
C GLU A 196 17.22 -17.51 9.47
N ALA A 197 16.64 -16.31 9.64
CA ALA A 197 16.75 -15.53 10.87
C ALA A 197 16.12 -16.26 12.06
N ILE A 198 14.90 -16.82 11.90
CA ILE A 198 14.23 -17.60 12.95
C ILE A 198 15.03 -18.85 13.29
N ARG A 199 15.51 -19.58 12.27
CA ARG A 199 16.32 -20.78 12.46
C ARG A 199 17.62 -20.47 13.20
N PHE A 200 18.27 -19.37 12.86
CA PHE A 200 19.47 -18.90 13.55
C PHE A 200 19.17 -18.53 15.00
N TRP A 201 18.11 -17.75 15.24
CA TRP A 201 17.69 -17.33 16.58
C TRP A 201 17.43 -18.51 17.52
N ILE A 202 16.74 -19.55 17.04
CA ILE A 202 16.46 -20.77 17.83
C ILE A 202 17.76 -21.53 18.19
N ARG A 203 18.81 -21.41 17.38
CA ARG A 203 20.06 -22.19 17.53
C ARG A 203 21.20 -21.43 18.20
N CYS A 204 21.16 -20.09 18.23
CA CYS A 204 22.31 -19.30 18.67
C CYS A 204 22.51 -19.27 20.20
N GLY A 205 21.56 -19.81 20.98
CA GLY A 205 21.61 -19.76 22.44
C GLY A 205 21.46 -18.33 22.94
N ASP A 206 22.40 -17.88 23.78
CA ASP A 206 22.40 -16.51 24.28
C ASP A 206 22.67 -15.48 23.17
N LEU A 207 21.92 -14.37 23.23
CA LEU A 207 22.00 -13.31 22.23
C LEU A 207 23.24 -12.42 22.47
N SER A 208 24.41 -12.90 22.07
CA SER A 208 25.62 -12.08 22.01
C SER A 208 25.49 -10.92 21.01
N VAL A 209 26.35 -9.91 21.12
CA VAL A 209 26.39 -8.77 20.17
C VAL A 209 26.57 -9.27 18.73
N VAL A 210 27.41 -10.28 18.51
CA VAL A 210 27.63 -10.88 17.18
C VAL A 210 26.36 -11.54 16.65
N ASN A 211 25.66 -12.32 17.49
CA ASN A 211 24.40 -12.96 17.10
C ASN A 211 23.31 -11.93 16.78
N ALA A 212 23.25 -10.85 17.56
CA ALA A 212 22.33 -9.74 17.31
C ALA A 212 22.62 -9.06 15.96
N THR A 213 23.89 -8.85 15.62
CA THR A 213 24.29 -8.30 14.31
C THR A 213 23.88 -9.21 13.16
N ILE A 214 24.09 -10.53 13.27
CA ILE A 214 23.66 -11.50 12.24
C ILE A 214 22.15 -11.47 12.04
N LEU A 215 21.36 -11.42 13.13
CA LEU A 215 19.91 -11.29 13.01
C LEU A 215 19.51 -9.98 12.34
N LEU A 216 20.19 -8.88 12.67
CA LEU A 216 19.94 -7.58 12.03
C LEU A 216 20.26 -7.64 10.53
N GLU A 217 21.39 -8.25 10.14
CA GLU A 217 21.79 -8.45 8.75
C GLU A 217 20.79 -9.28 7.94
N LEU A 218 20.08 -10.22 8.55
CA LEU A 218 19.04 -11.01 7.89
C LEU A 218 17.68 -10.29 7.84
N THR A 219 17.30 -9.66 8.94
CA THR A 219 15.97 -9.05 9.10
C THR A 219 15.84 -7.69 8.40
N VAL A 220 16.88 -6.85 8.40
CA VAL A 220 16.83 -5.54 7.73
C VAL A 220 16.60 -5.68 6.22
N PRO A 221 17.33 -6.53 5.47
CA PRO A 221 17.05 -6.74 4.06
C PRO A 221 15.69 -7.40 3.82
N ALA A 222 15.25 -8.32 4.69
CA ALA A 222 13.95 -8.96 4.54
C ALA A 222 12.79 -7.95 4.65
N ILE A 223 12.79 -7.15 5.73
CA ILE A 223 11.77 -6.13 5.97
C ILE A 223 11.88 -5.02 4.93
N GLY A 224 13.09 -4.58 4.60
CA GLY A 224 13.34 -3.59 3.56
C GLY A 224 12.80 -4.04 2.19
N TYR A 225 13.11 -5.26 1.78
CA TYR A 225 12.57 -5.84 0.55
C TYR A 225 11.04 -5.90 0.60
N TRP A 226 10.46 -6.35 1.71
CA TRP A 226 9.01 -6.48 1.85
C TRP A 226 8.29 -5.14 1.64
N LEU A 227 8.74 -4.09 2.33
CA LEU A 227 8.15 -2.76 2.22
C LEU A 227 8.33 -2.16 0.82
N VAL A 228 9.51 -2.30 0.22
CA VAL A 228 9.77 -1.82 -1.15
C VAL A 228 8.96 -2.62 -2.17
N GLY A 229 8.74 -3.92 -1.94
CA GLY A 229 7.87 -4.75 -2.78
C GLY A 229 6.41 -4.25 -2.77
N VAL A 230 5.88 -3.94 -1.58
CA VAL A 230 4.53 -3.35 -1.44
C VAL A 230 4.44 -1.98 -2.11
N LEU A 231 5.48 -1.15 -1.97
CA LEU A 231 5.61 0.13 -2.66
C LEU A 231 5.56 -0.02 -4.19
N VAL A 232 6.32 -0.97 -4.75
CA VAL A 232 6.32 -1.29 -6.18
C VAL A 232 4.92 -1.73 -6.65
N LEU A 233 4.27 -2.66 -5.96
CA LEU A 233 2.92 -3.12 -6.34
C LEU A 233 1.88 -1.99 -6.26
N THR A 234 2.05 -1.07 -5.31
CA THR A 234 1.12 0.06 -5.17
C THR A 234 1.31 1.09 -6.29
N GLN A 235 2.54 1.29 -6.77
CA GLN A 235 2.81 2.11 -7.95
C GLN A 235 2.42 1.44 -9.28
N ARG A 236 2.32 0.11 -9.28
CA ARG A 236 2.13 -0.74 -10.46
C ARG A 236 1.02 -1.76 -10.20
N PRO A 237 -0.26 -1.32 -10.18
CA PRO A 237 -1.38 -2.22 -9.92
C PRO A 237 -1.58 -3.28 -11.02
N ASP A 238 -0.90 -3.12 -12.17
CA ASP A 238 -0.82 -4.12 -13.24
C ASP A 238 -0.02 -5.39 -12.84
N LEU A 239 0.76 -5.33 -11.76
CA LEU A 239 1.60 -6.41 -11.29
C LEU A 239 0.92 -7.19 -10.15
N VAL A 240 1.04 -8.51 -10.20
CA VAL A 240 0.62 -9.39 -9.09
C VAL A 240 1.76 -9.60 -8.08
N VAL A 241 3.00 -9.70 -8.56
CA VAL A 241 4.20 -9.96 -7.75
C VAL A 241 5.35 -9.06 -8.23
N PRO A 242 6.08 -8.37 -7.33
CA PRO A 242 7.21 -7.57 -7.72
C PRO A 242 8.43 -8.46 -8.00
N SER A 243 9.06 -8.29 -9.16
CA SER A 243 10.32 -8.97 -9.46
C SER A 243 11.48 -8.37 -8.64
N PRO A 244 12.51 -9.16 -8.29
CA PRO A 244 13.68 -8.66 -7.56
C PRO A 244 14.35 -7.46 -8.24
N TRP A 245 14.33 -7.42 -9.58
CA TRP A 245 14.87 -6.30 -10.36
C TRP A 245 14.07 -5.00 -10.17
N GLN A 246 12.74 -5.08 -10.11
CA GLN A 246 11.89 -3.91 -9.85
C GLN A 246 12.11 -3.38 -8.43
N VAL A 247 12.23 -4.27 -7.44
CA VAL A 247 12.56 -3.91 -6.05
C VAL A 247 13.94 -3.24 -6.00
N ALA A 248 14.96 -3.82 -6.65
CA ALA A 248 16.29 -3.23 -6.71
C ALA A 248 16.31 -1.85 -7.41
N ARG A 249 15.55 -1.69 -8.49
CA ARG A 249 15.39 -0.39 -9.18
C ARG A 249 14.74 0.64 -8.27
N CYS A 250 13.67 0.27 -7.56
CA CYS A 250 12.99 1.13 -6.60
C CYS A 250 13.93 1.51 -5.43
N LEU A 251 14.70 0.56 -4.91
CA LEU A 251 15.69 0.80 -3.86
C LEU A 251 16.79 1.77 -4.33
N ARG A 252 17.27 1.63 -5.57
CA ARG A 252 18.21 2.61 -6.17
C ARG A 252 17.60 4.01 -6.29
N THR A 253 16.31 4.13 -6.59
CA THR A 253 15.64 5.44 -6.64
C THR A 253 15.46 6.07 -5.27
N LEU A 254 15.23 5.27 -4.22
CA LEU A 254 15.19 5.73 -2.84
C LEU A 254 16.59 6.15 -2.32
N GLY A 255 17.64 5.53 -2.85
CA GLY A 255 19.03 5.81 -2.51
C GLY A 255 19.34 5.53 -1.03
N VAL A 256 20.26 6.31 -0.45
CA VAL A 256 20.71 6.13 0.94
C VAL A 256 19.62 6.35 1.99
N ARG A 257 18.50 7.00 1.62
CA ARG A 257 17.37 7.26 2.54
C ARG A 257 16.65 5.97 2.95
N ALA A 258 16.66 4.95 2.10
CA ALA A 258 16.04 3.66 2.41
C ALA A 258 16.71 2.95 3.60
N VAL A 259 18.02 3.16 3.81
CA VAL A 259 18.80 2.49 4.85
C VAL A 259 18.29 2.80 6.27
N PRO A 260 18.23 4.08 6.72
CA PRO A 260 17.73 4.40 8.05
C PRO A 260 16.25 4.03 8.24
N ALA A 261 15.42 4.10 7.19
CA ALA A 261 14.03 3.65 7.28
C ALA A 261 13.93 2.13 7.47
N GLY A 262 14.66 1.34 6.69
CA GLY A 262 14.72 -0.12 6.84
C GLY A 262 15.21 -0.52 8.24
N ALA A 263 16.26 0.14 8.74
CA ALA A 263 16.79 -0.07 10.09
C ALA A 263 15.76 0.30 11.17
N ALA A 264 15.09 1.45 11.05
CA ALA A 264 14.09 1.91 12.02
C ALA A 264 12.86 0.98 12.08
N VAL A 265 12.34 0.54 10.93
CA VAL A 265 11.21 -0.41 10.91
C VAL A 265 11.62 -1.75 11.47
N THR A 266 12.85 -2.21 11.21
CA THR A 266 13.36 -3.46 11.76
C THR A 266 13.49 -3.40 13.28
N ALA A 267 14.08 -2.31 13.81
CA ALA A 267 14.18 -2.08 15.25
C ALA A 267 12.79 -2.02 15.90
N ALA A 268 11.83 -1.31 15.29
CA ALA A 268 10.45 -1.33 15.74
C ALA A 268 9.87 -2.75 15.71
N GLY A 269 10.12 -3.53 14.66
CA GLY A 269 9.70 -4.93 14.56
C GLY A 269 10.19 -5.78 15.75
N PHE A 270 11.46 -5.67 16.12
CA PHE A 270 12.01 -6.37 17.29
C PHE A 270 11.33 -5.97 18.60
N ILE A 271 11.05 -4.68 18.80
CA ILE A 271 10.31 -4.19 19.96
C ILE A 271 8.91 -4.81 20.01
N HIS A 272 8.21 -4.87 18.88
CA HIS A 272 6.87 -5.47 18.81
C HIS A 272 6.90 -6.98 19.04
N VAL A 273 7.89 -7.71 18.51
CA VAL A 273 8.05 -9.15 18.78
C VAL A 273 8.29 -9.39 20.27
N TRP A 274 9.17 -8.61 20.90
CA TRP A 274 9.41 -8.69 22.34
C TRP A 274 8.14 -8.38 23.14
N LEU A 275 7.41 -7.33 22.77
CA LEU A 275 6.15 -6.95 23.40
C LEU A 275 5.08 -8.05 23.27
N ALA A 276 4.96 -8.64 22.07
CA ALA A 276 4.06 -9.75 21.80
C ALA A 276 4.41 -10.97 22.67
N ILE A 277 5.67 -11.38 22.74
CA ILE A 277 6.11 -12.50 23.59
C ILE A 277 5.72 -12.25 25.06
N ASN A 278 5.99 -11.05 25.59
CA ASN A 278 5.59 -10.71 26.96
C ASN A 278 4.08 -10.72 27.14
N ALA A 279 3.31 -10.26 26.16
CA ALA A 279 1.86 -10.32 26.20
C ALA A 279 1.33 -11.75 26.23
N ILE A 280 1.97 -12.66 25.48
CA ILE A 280 1.66 -14.10 25.50
C ILE A 280 1.98 -14.71 26.87
N ILE A 281 3.14 -14.41 27.45
CA ILE A 281 3.51 -14.88 28.79
C ILE A 281 2.48 -14.38 29.83
N LEU A 282 2.11 -13.10 29.75
CA LEU A 282 1.13 -12.51 30.65
C LEU A 282 -0.29 -13.05 30.43
N LEU A 283 -0.67 -13.46 29.22
CA LEU A 283 -1.96 -14.12 28.98
C LEU A 283 -2.13 -15.39 29.83
N HIS A 284 -1.04 -16.08 30.15
CA HIS A 284 -1.07 -17.28 30.99
C HIS A 284 -1.24 -16.97 32.49
N THR A 285 -0.81 -15.80 32.96
CA THR A 285 -0.86 -15.43 34.39
C THR A 285 -2.02 -14.47 34.72
N SER A 286 -2.30 -13.52 33.82
CA SER A 286 -3.38 -12.53 33.92
C SER A 286 -3.94 -12.26 32.53
N TRP A 287 -5.08 -12.89 32.21
CA TRP A 287 -5.71 -12.79 30.90
C TRP A 287 -5.96 -11.34 30.46
N LEU A 288 -6.41 -10.47 31.38
CA LEU A 288 -6.71 -9.07 31.07
C LEU A 288 -5.43 -8.28 30.77
N THR A 289 -4.37 -8.46 31.57
CA THR A 289 -3.09 -7.78 31.36
C THR A 289 -2.45 -8.22 30.05
N GLY A 290 -2.44 -9.52 29.76
CA GLY A 290 -1.94 -10.05 28.49
C GLY A 290 -2.73 -9.54 27.29
N LEU A 291 -4.06 -9.48 27.39
CA LEU A 291 -4.93 -8.96 26.33
C LEU A 291 -4.70 -7.46 26.08
N LEU A 292 -4.60 -6.64 27.14
CA LEU A 292 -4.30 -5.21 27.01
C LEU A 292 -2.92 -4.98 26.38
N LEU A 293 -1.92 -5.79 26.74
CA LEU A 293 -0.59 -5.68 26.16
C LEU A 293 -0.57 -6.10 24.68
N LEU A 294 -1.32 -7.13 24.29
CA LEU A 294 -1.54 -7.50 22.89
C LEU A 294 -2.23 -6.39 22.11
N TRP A 295 -3.23 -5.72 22.71
CA TRP A 295 -3.91 -4.59 22.10
C TRP A 295 -2.94 -3.44 21.81
N VAL A 296 -2.12 -3.04 22.79
CA VAL A 296 -1.07 -2.03 22.63
C VAL A 296 -0.08 -2.45 21.55
N CYS A 297 0.32 -3.72 21.52
CA CYS A 297 1.24 -4.25 20.52
C CYS A 297 0.68 -4.11 19.09
N TRP A 298 -0.55 -4.55 18.85
CA TRP A 298 -1.20 -4.41 17.55
C TRP A 298 -1.39 -2.94 17.16
N PHE A 299 -1.86 -2.10 18.09
CA PHE A 299 -2.06 -0.67 17.87
C PHE A 299 -0.78 0.04 17.46
N SER A 300 0.30 -0.20 18.22
CA SER A 300 1.63 0.33 17.89
C SER A 300 2.13 -0.19 16.54
N THR A 301 1.86 -1.46 16.20
CA THR A 301 2.27 -2.06 14.91
C THR A 301 1.63 -1.31 13.73
N TRP A 302 0.33 -1.06 13.78
CA TRP A 302 -0.36 -0.31 12.72
C TRP A 302 0.12 1.13 12.61
N HIS A 303 0.37 1.78 13.74
CA HIS A 303 0.85 3.16 13.77
C HIS A 303 2.26 3.30 13.20
N CYS A 304 3.19 2.44 13.63
CA CYS A 304 4.55 2.39 13.08
C CYS A 304 4.54 2.01 11.60
N GLY A 305 3.70 1.05 11.19
CA GLY A 305 3.51 0.67 9.80
C GLY A 305 3.04 1.84 8.93
N ALA A 306 2.04 2.60 9.39
CA ALA A 306 1.53 3.76 8.67
C ALA A 306 2.59 4.86 8.48
N ILE A 307 3.38 5.14 9.53
CA ILE A 307 4.49 6.09 9.46
C ILE A 307 5.54 5.61 8.45
N ALA A 308 5.90 4.34 8.49
CA ALA A 308 6.89 3.75 7.60
C ALA A 308 6.48 3.86 6.12
N VAL A 309 5.26 3.43 5.78
CA VAL A 309 4.78 3.47 4.39
C VAL A 309 4.58 4.89 3.88
N ARG A 310 4.14 5.83 4.74
CA ARG A 310 4.04 7.25 4.37
C ARG A 310 5.41 7.85 4.08
N THR A 311 6.39 7.55 4.93
CA THR A 311 7.77 8.02 4.76
C THR A 311 8.34 7.51 3.44
N LEU A 312 8.21 6.20 3.16
CA LEU A 312 8.66 5.60 1.90
C LEU A 312 7.95 6.19 0.68
N GLY A 313 6.62 6.30 0.72
CA GLY A 313 5.84 6.88 -0.38
C GLY A 313 6.28 8.31 -0.70
N SER A 314 6.46 9.15 0.33
CA SER A 314 6.88 10.54 0.18
C SER A 314 8.27 10.69 -0.46
N TRP A 315 9.19 9.76 -0.21
CA TRP A 315 10.54 9.77 -0.79
C TRP A 315 10.58 9.29 -2.23
N THR A 316 9.60 8.48 -2.66
CA THR A 316 9.48 8.06 -4.06
C THR A 316 8.75 9.05 -4.95
N ALA A 317 8.02 10.01 -4.38
CA ALA A 317 7.30 11.01 -5.15
C ALA A 317 8.28 11.80 -6.05
N PRO A 318 8.06 11.87 -7.38
CA PRO A 318 8.98 12.53 -8.30
C PRO A 318 9.25 13.99 -7.91
N THR A 319 10.51 14.33 -7.69
CA THR A 319 10.96 15.72 -7.42
C THR A 319 10.69 16.67 -8.59
N SER A 320 10.40 16.16 -9.78
CA SER A 320 10.08 16.96 -10.98
C SER A 320 8.79 17.80 -10.85
N ARG A 321 7.96 17.58 -9.83
CA ARG A 321 6.81 18.47 -9.53
C ARG A 321 7.17 19.74 -8.77
N LEU A 322 8.43 19.90 -8.33
CA LEU A 322 8.83 21.03 -7.47
C LEU A 322 9.27 22.28 -8.23
N GLY A 323 9.23 22.29 -9.58
CA GLY A 323 9.46 23.50 -10.37
C GLY A 323 10.83 24.17 -10.14
N LEU A 324 11.79 23.46 -9.55
CA LEU A 324 13.17 23.94 -9.36
C LEU A 324 13.99 23.48 -10.56
N SER A 325 13.87 24.22 -11.67
CA SER A 325 14.79 24.18 -12.82
C SER A 325 15.20 25.60 -13.18
#